data_AF-A0A7S2X7B4-F1
#
_entry.id   AF-A0A7S2X7B4-F1
#
_cell.length_a   1.000
_cell.length_b   1.000
_cell.length_c   1.000
_cell.angle_alpha   90.00
_cell.angle_beta   90.00
_cell.angle_gamma   90.00
#
_symmetry.space_group_name_H-M   'P 1'
#
loop_
_entity.id
_entity.type
_entity.pdbx_description
1 polymer ?
#
loop_
_entity_poly.entity_id
_entity_poly.type
_entity_poly.pdbx_seq_one_letter_code
_entity_poly.pdbx_strand_id
1 'polypeptide(L)'
;KLREEPHNVKAWFDFIHFQEESMMDHRSNKSAPILEKKISIYEKAIECNPGNVQLILGYLGTCRQHWTPEKVLSKWDDILDQHKESSRLWKEYLLFCQSEFESFSVMKSVDLYKVAIRSLVQRRTQML
;
A
#
# COMPACT_ATOMS: atom_id res chain seq x y z
N LYS A 1 -11.60 6.62 -20.66
CA LYS A 1 -12.00 6.56 -19.23
C LYS A 1 -10.88 6.99 -18.28
N LEU A 2 -9.82 6.20 -18.02
CA LEU A 2 -8.78 6.60 -17.03
C LEU A 2 -8.02 7.90 -17.34
N ARG A 3 -7.85 8.24 -18.63
CA ARG A 3 -7.26 9.53 -19.05
C ARG A 3 -8.24 10.71 -19.01
N GLU A 4 -9.54 10.43 -19.08
CA GLU A 4 -10.60 11.43 -19.11
C GLU A 4 -11.07 11.77 -17.68
N GLU A 5 -11.03 10.77 -16.78
CA GLU A 5 -11.41 10.90 -15.38
C GLU A 5 -10.32 10.30 -14.46
N PRO A 6 -9.11 10.90 -14.40
CA PRO A 6 -7.99 10.36 -13.63
C PRO A 6 -8.25 10.31 -12.12
N HIS A 7 -9.23 11.08 -11.61
CA HIS A 7 -9.60 11.08 -10.20
C HIS A 7 -10.71 10.06 -9.85
N ASN A 8 -11.22 9.32 -10.84
CA ASN A 8 -12.22 8.28 -10.62
C ASN A 8 -11.55 7.00 -10.10
N VAL A 9 -11.39 6.92 -8.79
CA VAL A 9 -10.76 5.80 -8.07
C VAL A 9 -11.42 4.46 -8.41
N LYS A 10 -12.75 4.44 -8.60
CA LYS A 10 -13.46 3.21 -8.97
C LYS A 10 -13.01 2.71 -10.35
N ALA A 11 -12.86 3.61 -11.33
CA ALA A 11 -12.41 3.25 -12.66
C ALA A 11 -11.00 2.64 -12.65
N TRP A 12 -10.11 3.10 -11.75
CA TRP A 12 -8.79 2.48 -11.55
C TRP A 12 -8.89 1.05 -11.04
N PHE A 13 -9.72 0.80 -10.01
CA PHE A 13 -9.94 -0.55 -9.50
C PHE A 13 -10.60 -1.47 -10.54
N ASP A 14 -11.62 -1.00 -11.24
CA ASP A 14 -12.29 -1.75 -12.31
C ASP A 14 -11.26 -2.14 -13.40
N PHE A 15 -10.35 -1.23 -13.77
CA PHE A 15 -9.31 -1.52 -14.74
C PHE A 15 -8.29 -2.55 -14.22
N ILE A 16 -7.84 -2.44 -12.97
CA ILE A 16 -6.90 -3.40 -12.36
C ILE A 16 -7.53 -4.80 -12.30
N HIS A 17 -8.78 -4.92 -11.86
CA HIS A 17 -9.48 -6.21 -11.83
C HIS A 17 -9.69 -6.81 -13.22
N PHE A 18 -10.05 -6.01 -14.21
CA PHE A 18 -10.17 -6.48 -15.59
C PHE A 18 -8.83 -7.03 -16.13
N GLN A 19 -7.71 -6.38 -15.79
CA GLN A 19 -6.39 -6.90 -16.15
C GLN A 19 -6.11 -8.25 -15.45
N GLU A 20 -6.56 -8.47 -14.22
CA GLU A 20 -6.42 -9.76 -13.55
C GLU A 20 -7.24 -10.88 -14.22
N GLU A 21 -8.53 -10.64 -14.49
CA GLU A 21 -9.43 -11.62 -15.09
C GLU A 21 -8.95 -12.06 -16.48
N SER A 22 -8.58 -11.09 -17.33
CA SER A 22 -8.06 -11.38 -18.68
C SER A 22 -6.73 -12.13 -18.68
N MET A 23 -5.97 -12.06 -17.58
CA MET A 23 -4.67 -12.74 -17.45
C MET A 23 -4.79 -14.12 -16.78
N MET A 24 -5.83 -14.37 -15.97
CA MET A 24 -6.08 -15.68 -15.38
C MET A 24 -6.45 -16.76 -16.41
N ASP A 25 -6.99 -16.37 -17.57
CA ASP A 25 -7.24 -17.27 -18.70
C ASP A 25 -5.95 -17.76 -19.38
N HIS A 26 -4.79 -17.19 -19.06
CA HIS A 26 -3.49 -17.53 -19.63
C HIS A 26 -2.55 -18.14 -18.58
N ARG A 27 -2.96 -19.28 -17.99
CA ARG A 27 -2.33 -20.03 -16.88
C ARG A 27 -0.93 -20.62 -17.14
N SER A 28 0.01 -19.89 -17.73
CA SER A 28 1.41 -20.33 -17.85
C SER A 28 2.37 -19.29 -17.27
N ASN A 29 3.02 -19.60 -16.15
CA ASN A 29 4.27 -19.01 -15.59
C ASN A 29 4.51 -17.48 -15.63
N LYS A 30 3.51 -16.64 -15.94
CA LYS A 30 3.65 -15.20 -16.18
C LYS A 30 3.31 -14.32 -14.97
N SER A 31 3.31 -14.84 -13.74
CA SER A 31 2.86 -14.10 -12.55
C SER A 31 3.69 -12.83 -12.26
N ALA A 32 5.01 -12.87 -12.42
CA ALA A 32 5.87 -11.73 -12.13
C ALA A 32 5.63 -10.52 -13.09
N PRO A 33 5.63 -10.67 -14.43
CA PRO A 33 5.28 -9.57 -15.34
C PRO A 33 3.89 -8.97 -15.12
N ILE A 34 2.95 -9.75 -14.58
CA ILE A 34 1.60 -9.29 -14.26
C ILE A 34 1.61 -8.38 -13.03
N LEU A 35 2.33 -8.79 -11.98
CA LEU A 35 2.47 -8.00 -10.77
C LEU A 35 3.21 -6.69 -11.03
N GLU A 36 4.25 -6.69 -11.85
CA GLU A 36 4.94 -5.46 -12.28
C GLU A 36 3.99 -4.48 -13.00
N LYS A 37 3.18 -4.98 -13.95
CA LYS A 37 2.18 -4.14 -14.62
C LYS A 37 1.16 -3.57 -13.64
N LYS A 38 0.67 -4.38 -12.69
CA LYS A 38 -0.26 -3.90 -11.65
C LYS A 38 0.37 -2.82 -10.79
N ILE A 39 1.62 -3.00 -10.37
CA ILE A 39 2.40 -2.00 -9.61
C ILE A 39 2.43 -0.68 -10.39
N SER A 40 2.78 -0.69 -11.69
CA SER A 40 2.80 0.53 -12.50
C SER A 40 1.43 1.20 -12.67
N ILE A 41 0.34 0.42 -12.75
CA ILE A 41 -1.02 0.97 -12.82
C ILE A 41 -1.38 1.64 -11.49
N TYR A 42 -1.07 1.01 -10.36
CA TYR A 42 -1.27 1.60 -9.04
C TYR A 42 -0.44 2.88 -8.84
N GLU A 43 0.82 2.90 -9.28
CA GLU A 43 1.66 4.10 -9.23
C GLU A 43 1.01 5.25 -9.99
N LYS A 44 0.53 4.99 -11.22
CA LYS A 44 -0.20 6.01 -12.00
C LYS A 44 -1.48 6.47 -11.32
N ALA A 45 -2.23 5.54 -10.71
CA ALA A 45 -3.44 5.88 -9.98
C ALA A 45 -3.16 6.76 -8.76
N ILE A 46 -2.08 6.47 -8.01
CA ILE A 46 -1.65 7.24 -6.83
C ILE A 46 -1.13 8.62 -7.22
N GLU A 47 -0.38 8.74 -8.32
CA GLU A 47 0.05 10.04 -8.86
C GLU A 47 -1.15 10.97 -9.13
N CYS A 48 -2.24 10.43 -9.65
CA CYS A 48 -3.46 11.17 -9.91
C CYS A 48 -4.36 11.35 -8.66
N ASN A 49 -4.20 10.51 -7.63
CA ASN A 49 -5.05 10.49 -6.44
C ASN A 49 -4.19 10.43 -5.17
N PRO A 50 -3.33 11.44 -4.94
CA PRO A 50 -2.41 11.42 -3.80
C PRO A 50 -3.19 11.34 -2.48
N GLY A 51 -2.75 10.45 -1.58
CA GLY A 51 -3.41 10.23 -0.30
C GLY A 51 -4.66 9.36 -0.33
N ASN A 52 -5.08 8.82 -1.48
CA ASN A 52 -6.14 7.81 -1.50
C ASN A 52 -5.65 6.51 -0.84
N VAL A 53 -6.08 6.29 0.39
CA VAL A 53 -5.64 5.15 1.21
C VAL A 53 -5.97 3.80 0.57
N GLN A 54 -7.06 3.66 -0.19
CA GLN A 54 -7.37 2.37 -0.82
C GLN A 54 -6.36 2.02 -1.92
N LEU A 55 -6.02 2.99 -2.78
CA LEU A 55 -5.03 2.79 -3.84
C LEU A 55 -3.65 2.48 -3.26
N ILE A 56 -3.26 3.19 -2.20
CA ILE A 56 -2.00 2.95 -1.47
C ILE A 56 -1.95 1.54 -0.89
N LEU A 57 -3.02 1.08 -0.24
CA LEU A 57 -3.07 -0.27 0.33
C LEU A 57 -3.08 -1.36 -0.75
N GLY A 58 -3.81 -1.15 -1.85
CA GLY A 58 -3.80 -2.05 -3.00
C GLY A 58 -2.42 -2.17 -3.66
N TYR A 59 -1.71 -1.05 -3.78
CA TYR A 59 -0.33 -0.98 -4.23
C TYR A 59 0.59 -1.82 -3.34
N LEU A 60 0.62 -1.53 -2.03
CA LEU A 60 1.47 -2.23 -1.06
C LEU A 60 1.16 -3.73 -0.98
N GLY A 61 -0.12 -4.10 -1.05
CA GLY A 61 -0.54 -5.50 -1.12
C GLY A 61 -0.05 -6.21 -2.40
N THR A 62 0.06 -5.48 -3.51
CA THR A 62 0.62 -6.02 -4.77
C THR A 62 2.14 -6.09 -4.71
N CYS A 63 2.81 -5.08 -4.15
CA CYS A 63 4.26 -5.09 -3.91
C CYS A 63 4.66 -6.29 -3.04
N ARG A 64 3.90 -6.60 -1.99
CA ARG A 64 4.16 -7.76 -1.12
C ARG A 64 4.16 -9.11 -1.86
N GLN A 65 3.41 -9.24 -2.95
CA GLN A 65 3.37 -10.47 -3.74
C GLN A 65 4.59 -10.65 -4.64
N HIS A 66 5.37 -9.59 -4.87
CA HIS A 66 6.43 -9.56 -5.88
C HIS A 66 7.82 -9.18 -5.32
N TRP A 67 7.87 -8.33 -4.29
CA TRP A 67 9.10 -7.80 -3.71
C TRP A 67 9.50 -8.57 -2.45
N THR A 68 10.77 -8.43 -2.06
CA THR A 68 11.24 -8.93 -0.76
C THR A 68 10.60 -8.14 0.39
N PRO A 69 10.44 -8.74 1.59
CA PRO A 69 9.89 -8.06 2.74
C PRO A 69 10.60 -6.73 3.08
N GLU A 70 11.91 -6.66 2.95
CA GLU A 70 12.71 -5.45 3.25
C GLU A 70 12.36 -4.30 2.30
N LYS A 71 12.15 -4.61 1.02
CA LYS A 71 11.77 -3.60 0.02
C LYS A 71 10.35 -3.10 0.26
N VAL A 72 9.44 -3.98 0.69
CA VAL A 72 8.07 -3.59 1.08
C VAL A 72 8.08 -2.74 2.34
N LEU A 73 8.93 -3.09 3.32
CA LEU A 73 9.10 -2.33 4.56
C LEU A 73 9.62 -0.92 4.28
N SER A 74 10.67 -0.79 3.47
CA SER A 74 11.18 0.52 3.05
C SER A 74 10.11 1.36 2.36
N LYS A 75 9.24 0.72 1.56
CA LYS A 75 8.15 1.42 0.88
C LYS A 75 7.05 1.87 1.84
N TRP A 76 6.76 1.08 2.87
CA TRP A 76 5.87 1.50 3.95
C TRP A 76 6.39 2.72 4.67
N ASP A 77 7.69 2.77 4.98
CA ASP A 77 8.31 3.89 5.68
C ASP A 77 8.18 5.18 4.85
N ASP A 78 8.46 5.15 3.53
CA ASP A 78 8.26 6.29 2.62
C ASP A 78 6.81 6.81 2.61
N ILE A 79 5.85 5.89 2.58
CA ILE A 79 4.42 6.21 2.52
C ILE A 79 3.94 6.79 3.84
N LEU A 80 4.33 6.20 4.96
CA LEU A 80 3.99 6.71 6.28
C LEU A 80 4.67 8.05 6.53
N ASP A 81 5.84 8.31 5.96
CA ASP A 81 6.47 9.61 6.04
C ASP A 81 5.65 10.73 5.38
N GLN A 82 4.94 10.41 4.30
CA GLN A 82 4.06 11.34 3.59
C GLN A 82 2.63 11.39 4.14
N HIS A 83 2.20 10.33 4.84
CA HIS A 83 0.81 10.14 5.27
C HIS A 83 0.71 9.77 6.78
N LYS A 84 1.55 10.40 7.61
CA LYS A 84 1.70 10.14 9.06
C LYS A 84 0.38 10.20 9.84
N GLU A 85 -0.62 10.90 9.32
CA GLU A 85 -1.93 11.08 9.93
C GLU A 85 -2.89 9.90 9.75
N SER A 86 -2.59 9.00 8.81
CA SER A 86 -3.56 8.01 8.41
C SER A 86 -3.54 6.84 9.38
N SER A 87 -4.49 6.85 10.33
CA SER A 87 -4.67 5.76 11.29
C SER A 87 -4.88 4.42 10.60
N ARG A 88 -5.52 4.42 9.44
CA ARG A 88 -5.69 3.22 8.60
C ARG A 88 -4.37 2.72 8.05
N LEU A 89 -3.49 3.58 7.53
CA LEU A 89 -2.17 3.15 7.04
C LEU A 89 -1.31 2.61 8.18
N TRP A 90 -1.30 3.29 9.34
CA TRP A 90 -0.59 2.79 10.52
C TRP A 90 -1.08 1.42 10.97
N LYS A 91 -2.40 1.21 11.01
CA LYS A 91 -2.99 -0.09 11.38
C LYS A 91 -2.51 -1.20 10.45
N GLU A 92 -2.62 -1.00 9.14
CA GLU A 92 -2.23 -2.02 8.16
C GLU A 92 -0.72 -2.28 8.16
N TYR A 93 0.11 -1.25 8.38
CA TYR A 93 1.55 -1.41 8.56
C TYR A 93 1.91 -2.25 9.80
N LEU A 94 1.26 -1.97 10.94
CA LEU A 94 1.47 -2.74 12.16
C LEU A 94 1.07 -4.22 11.98
N LEU A 95 -0.03 -4.48 11.27
CA LEU A 95 -0.45 -5.84 10.90
C LEU A 95 0.55 -6.51 9.97
N PHE A 96 1.09 -5.78 8.99
CA PHE A 96 2.14 -6.27 8.10
C PHE A 96 3.37 -6.71 8.90
N CYS A 97 3.92 -5.84 9.76
CA CYS A 97 5.08 -6.15 10.60
C CYS A 97 4.85 -7.35 11.54
N GLN A 98 3.62 -7.54 12.02
CA GLN A 98 3.26 -8.70 12.83
C GLN A 98 3.21 -10.01 12.03
N SER A 99 2.88 -9.94 10.74
CA SER A 99 2.78 -11.11 9.88
C SER A 99 4.14 -11.64 9.38
N GLU A 100 5.20 -10.83 9.46
CA GLU A 100 6.56 -11.20 9.06
C GLU A 100 7.29 -11.92 10.22
N PHE A 101 6.89 -13.18 10.45
CA PHE A 101 7.25 -14.00 11.62
C PHE A 101 8.77 -14.10 11.90
N GLU A 102 9.61 -14.14 10.87
CA GLU A 102 11.07 -14.30 11.02
C GLU A 102 11.76 -13.09 11.68
N SER A 103 11.18 -11.91 11.56
CA SER A 103 11.74 -10.65 12.09
C SER A 103 10.99 -10.11 13.30
N PHE A 104 9.90 -10.78 13.69
CA PHE A 104 8.99 -10.33 14.73
C PHE A 104 9.67 -10.25 16.09
N SER A 105 9.43 -9.13 16.79
CA SER A 105 9.84 -8.94 18.17
C SER A 105 8.77 -8.15 18.90
N VAL A 106 8.38 -8.65 20.09
CA VAL A 106 7.41 -7.97 20.95
C VAL A 106 7.91 -6.56 21.32
N MET A 107 9.20 -6.41 21.65
CA MET A 107 9.76 -5.10 22.01
C MET A 107 9.73 -4.13 20.82
N LYS A 108 10.18 -4.57 19.63
CA LYS A 108 10.11 -3.75 18.42
C LYS A 108 8.67 -3.35 18.08
N SER A 109 7.72 -4.27 18.26
CA SER A 109 6.30 -4.01 18.03
C SER A 109 5.79 -2.94 18.98
N VAL A 110 6.08 -3.06 20.29
CA VAL A 110 5.70 -2.06 21.29
C VAL A 110 6.27 -0.68 20.94
N ASP A 111 7.53 -0.59 20.53
CA ASP A 111 8.13 0.67 20.13
C ASP A 111 7.48 1.24 18.86
N LEU A 112 7.14 0.39 17.90
CA LEU A 112 6.42 0.80 16.70
C LEU A 112 5.02 1.34 17.01
N TYR A 113 4.28 0.69 17.92
CA TYR A 113 3.01 1.21 18.42
C TYR A 113 3.16 2.59 19.08
N LYS A 114 4.23 2.82 19.86
CA LYS A 114 4.51 4.14 20.44
C LYS A 114 4.75 5.19 19.36
N VAL A 115 5.49 4.86 18.30
CA VAL A 115 5.73 5.78 17.16
C VAL A 115 4.42 6.09 16.44
N ALA A 116 3.60 5.08 16.16
CA ALA A 116 2.29 5.26 15.52
C ALA A 116 1.39 6.19 16.33
N ILE A 117 1.25 5.93 17.64
CA ILE A 117 0.41 6.73 18.54
C ILE A 117 0.93 8.17 18.61
N ARG A 118 2.24 8.39 18.77
CA ARG A 118 2.83 9.74 18.79
C ARG A 118 2.52 10.50 17.50
N SER A 119 2.75 9.87 16.34
CA SER A 119 2.48 10.46 15.02
C SER A 119 1.01 10.87 14.87
N LEU A 120 0.08 10.02 15.31
CA LEU A 120 -1.36 10.28 15.25
C LEU A 120 -1.82 11.38 16.22
N VAL A 121 -1.24 11.42 17.43
CA VAL A 121 -1.59 12.41 18.46
C VAL A 121 -1.05 13.80 18.12
N GLN A 122 0.16 13.90 17.58
CA GLN A 122 0.81 15.18 17.29
C GLN A 122 0.00 16.08 16.34
N ARG A 123 -0.81 15.48 15.46
CA ARG A 123 -1.75 16.19 14.58
C ARG A 123 -3.02 16.66 15.28
N ARG A 124 -3.51 15.94 16.30
CA ARG A 124 -4.67 16.37 17.10
C ARG A 124 -4.38 17.70 17.82
N THR A 125 -3.13 17.91 18.23
CA THR A 125 -2.68 19.13 18.90
C THR A 125 -2.42 20.29 17.93
N GLN A 126 -2.29 20.06 16.63
CA GLN A 126 -2.07 21.11 15.61
C GLN A 126 -3.37 21.63 14.97
N MET A 127 -4.51 20.98 15.22
CA MET A 127 -5.84 21.43 14.78
C MET A 127 -6.68 22.10 15.90
N LEU A 128 -6.09 22.27 17.08
CA LEU A 128 -6.65 23.00 18.23
C LEU A 128 -5.83 24.28 18.44
#